data_AF-A0A482VAK3-F1
#
_entry.id   AF-A0A482VAK3-F1
#
_cell.length_a   1.000
_cell.length_b   1.000
_cell.length_c   1.000
_cell.angle_alpha   90.00
_cell.angle_beta   90.00
_cell.angle_gamma   90.00
#
_symmetry.space_group_name_H-M   'P 1'
#
loop_
_entity.id
_entity.type
_entity.pdbx_description
1 polymer ?
#
loop_
_entity_poly.entity_id
_entity_poly.type
_entity_poly.pdbx_seq_one_letter_code
_entity_poly.pdbx_strand_id
1 'polypeptide(L)'
;MGKPWYKLRTPKENVMVQFFNCTVVRTLVIIFYALAKRYKSRSGNNRAHWLNVAKDKYSSKLIRDMKTVFAVLFLYIPLPIFWSLFDQQGSRWTFQASHMDGNVLGIQIVPDQMQVVNPAMVLILIPIFDKLINPCFMKLQIMENCLHRMAVGGLFASAAFLSAGILELILETTYPKQPEEKHASINIINTLPCNVKVLNPFSPVQKINSSGMHKFEDIACDNFTKYTLLVEASEKCGTIYLGRHRHNLEVAAVELQTDTVLIGINLDNKIQAYITDPVDFQKSLSGKPRLSSIHLHDVTISLKNQAGLQDIYFVHSSNSSFLADSAYMELPQGIFLNYMRCLHQILLI
;
A
#
# COMPACT_ATOMS: atom_id res chain seq x y z
N MET A 1 -43.54 -17.01 40.88
CA MET A 1 -43.40 -15.73 40.15
C MET A 1 -43.53 -15.99 38.66
N GLY A 2 -44.65 -15.61 38.05
CA GLY A 2 -44.86 -15.60 36.59
C GLY A 2 -45.88 -14.52 36.27
N LYS A 3 -45.53 -13.53 35.44
CA LYS A 3 -46.35 -12.33 35.25
C LYS A 3 -47.64 -12.67 34.47
N PRO A 4 -48.82 -12.17 34.89
CA PRO A 4 -50.11 -12.49 34.24
C PRO A 4 -50.29 -11.91 32.83
N TRP A 5 -49.39 -11.02 32.40
CA TRP A 5 -49.45 -10.32 31.11
C TRP A 5 -48.53 -10.92 30.03
N TYR A 6 -47.85 -12.03 30.32
CA TYR A 6 -46.92 -12.64 29.36
C TYR A 6 -47.67 -13.63 28.45
N LYS A 7 -47.96 -13.21 27.21
CA LYS A 7 -48.40 -14.14 26.15
C LYS A 7 -47.20 -14.95 25.67
N LEU A 8 -47.13 -16.24 26.03
CA LEU A 8 -46.22 -17.18 25.39
C LEU A 8 -46.57 -17.24 23.89
N ARG A 9 -45.71 -16.68 23.04
CA ARG A 9 -45.74 -16.96 21.60
C ARG A 9 -44.92 -18.22 21.37
N THR A 10 -45.48 -19.20 20.68
CA THR A 10 -44.71 -20.34 20.19
C THR A 10 -43.55 -19.83 19.35
N PRO A 11 -42.37 -20.49 19.38
CA PRO A 11 -41.26 -20.09 18.53
C PRO A 11 -41.75 -20.10 17.08
N LYS A 12 -41.75 -18.93 16.43
CA LYS A 12 -41.93 -18.85 14.98
C LYS A 12 -40.84 -19.75 14.39
N GLU A 13 -41.24 -20.72 13.58
CA GLU A 13 -40.29 -21.51 12.80
C GLU A 13 -39.25 -20.57 12.15
N ASN A 14 -38.00 -21.01 12.10
CA ASN A 14 -36.90 -20.21 11.55
C ASN A 14 -37.24 -19.78 10.13
N VAL A 15 -37.67 -18.53 9.99
CA VAL A 15 -38.10 -17.91 8.72
C VAL A 15 -37.00 -18.04 7.66
N MET A 16 -35.73 -18.01 8.08
CA MET A 16 -34.56 -18.27 7.25
C MET A 16 -34.55 -19.68 6.65
N VAL A 17 -34.86 -20.71 7.46
CA VAL A 17 -34.88 -22.12 7.01
C VAL A 17 -36.06 -22.37 6.06
N GLN A 18 -37.23 -21.80 6.35
CA GLN A 18 -38.35 -21.83 5.41
C GLN A 18 -38.01 -21.11 4.10
N PHE A 19 -37.32 -19.97 4.15
CA PHE A 19 -36.91 -19.23 2.96
C PHE A 19 -35.89 -20.01 2.11
N PHE A 20 -34.88 -20.64 2.72
CA PHE A 20 -33.90 -21.47 2.02
C PHE A 20 -34.53 -22.74 1.43
N ASN A 21 -35.33 -23.47 2.21
CA ASN A 21 -35.96 -24.72 1.75
C ASN A 21 -37.09 -24.47 0.73
N CYS A 22 -37.88 -23.42 0.90
CA CYS A 22 -39.02 -23.16 0.03
C CYS A 22 -38.66 -22.34 -1.20
N THR A 23 -37.76 -21.36 -1.09
CA THR A 23 -37.46 -20.44 -2.18
C THR A 23 -36.21 -20.89 -2.91
N VAL A 24 -35.07 -21.03 -2.24
CA VAL A 24 -33.79 -21.34 -2.90
C VAL A 24 -33.77 -22.78 -3.42
N VAL A 25 -34.08 -23.76 -2.58
CA VAL A 25 -34.04 -25.18 -2.96
C VAL A 25 -35.11 -25.50 -4.02
N ARG A 26 -36.36 -25.00 -3.89
CA ARG A 26 -37.37 -25.22 -4.95
C ARG A 26 -36.99 -24.54 -6.25
N THR A 27 -36.41 -23.34 -6.21
CA THR A 27 -35.94 -22.64 -7.41
C THR A 27 -34.82 -23.43 -8.10
N LEU A 28 -33.82 -23.89 -7.35
CA LEU A 28 -32.74 -24.75 -7.87
C LEU A 28 -33.25 -26.07 -8.43
N VAL A 29 -34.22 -26.72 -7.76
CA VAL A 29 -34.85 -27.95 -8.26
C VAL A 29 -35.66 -27.70 -9.54
N ILE A 30 -36.38 -26.57 -9.63
CA ILE A 30 -37.10 -26.17 -10.85
C ILE A 30 -36.12 -25.91 -11.99
N ILE A 31 -35.01 -25.20 -11.72
CA ILE A 31 -33.95 -24.92 -12.70
C ILE A 31 -33.34 -26.23 -13.21
N PHE A 32 -32.93 -27.11 -12.30
CA PHE A 32 -32.32 -28.39 -12.63
C PHE A 32 -33.28 -29.29 -13.41
N TYR A 33 -34.55 -29.36 -13.00
CA TYR A 33 -35.58 -30.10 -13.73
C TYR A 33 -35.84 -29.53 -15.13
N ALA A 34 -35.93 -28.20 -15.27
CA ALA A 34 -36.13 -27.55 -16.56
C ALA A 34 -34.93 -27.73 -17.50
N LEU A 35 -33.70 -27.65 -16.98
CA LEU A 35 -32.46 -27.88 -17.74
C LEU A 35 -32.31 -29.36 -18.14
N ALA A 36 -32.53 -30.30 -17.22
CA ALA A 36 -32.44 -31.73 -17.48
C ALA A 36 -33.49 -32.20 -18.51
N LYS A 37 -34.71 -31.65 -18.45
CA LYS A 37 -35.78 -31.96 -19.40
C LYS A 37 -35.54 -31.34 -20.78
N ARG A 38 -34.96 -30.13 -20.84
CA ARG A 38 -34.51 -29.51 -22.10
C ARG A 38 -33.33 -30.26 -22.73
N TYR A 39 -32.41 -30.79 -21.90
CA TYR A 39 -31.31 -31.62 -22.38
C TYR A 39 -31.81 -32.94 -22.98
N LYS A 40 -32.84 -33.55 -22.38
CA LYS A 40 -33.47 -34.78 -22.91
C LYS A 40 -34.41 -34.53 -24.09
N SER A 41 -35.03 -33.36 -24.20
CA SER A 41 -35.95 -33.01 -25.28
C SER A 41 -35.23 -32.15 -26.33
N ARG A 42 -34.62 -32.80 -27.32
CA ARG A 42 -33.86 -32.14 -28.39
C ARG A 42 -34.70 -31.59 -29.54
N SER A 43 -36.03 -31.54 -29.42
CA SER A 43 -36.93 -31.09 -30.48
C SER A 43 -38.26 -30.62 -29.90
N GLY A 44 -38.58 -29.33 -30.00
CA GLY A 44 -39.87 -28.80 -29.55
C GLY A 44 -39.91 -27.28 -29.35
N ASN A 45 -40.22 -26.57 -30.44
CA ASN A 45 -40.67 -25.17 -30.55
C ASN A 45 -39.81 -24.06 -29.87
N ASN A 46 -39.02 -23.37 -30.68
CA ASN A 46 -37.93 -22.46 -30.32
C ASN A 46 -38.34 -21.05 -29.82
N ARG A 47 -39.60 -20.83 -29.43
CA ARG A 47 -40.13 -19.47 -29.12
C ARG A 47 -40.64 -19.25 -27.69
N ALA A 48 -40.62 -20.28 -26.83
CA ALA A 48 -41.10 -20.17 -25.45
C ALA A 48 -39.93 -20.12 -24.44
N HIS A 49 -39.98 -19.20 -23.47
CA HIS A 49 -39.01 -19.09 -22.37
C HIS A 49 -38.75 -20.45 -21.71
N TRP A 50 -37.47 -20.82 -21.52
CA TRP A 50 -37.02 -22.16 -21.07
C TRP A 50 -37.71 -22.68 -19.80
N LEU A 51 -38.07 -21.78 -18.88
CA LEU A 51 -38.80 -22.11 -17.66
C LEU A 51 -40.25 -22.60 -17.88
N ASN A 52 -40.81 -22.44 -19.08
CA ASN A 52 -42.15 -22.93 -19.42
C ASN A 52 -42.22 -24.47 -19.52
N VAL A 53 -41.07 -25.14 -19.69
CA VAL A 53 -40.97 -26.62 -19.72
C VAL A 53 -41.33 -27.25 -18.36
N ALA A 54 -41.30 -26.45 -17.30
CA ALA A 54 -41.64 -26.84 -15.94
C ALA A 54 -43.16 -26.72 -15.63
N LYS A 55 -43.99 -26.25 -16.57
CA LYS A 55 -45.45 -26.11 -16.39
C LYS A 55 -46.15 -27.40 -16.00
N ASP A 56 -45.60 -28.54 -16.43
CA ASP A 56 -46.18 -29.86 -16.17
C ASP A 56 -46.11 -30.26 -14.68
N LYS A 57 -45.21 -29.66 -13.91
CA LYS A 57 -44.95 -29.99 -12.50
C LYS A 57 -45.18 -28.82 -11.53
N TYR A 58 -45.12 -27.59 -12.02
CA TYR A 58 -45.16 -26.38 -11.20
C TYR A 58 -46.27 -25.42 -11.62
N SER A 59 -46.86 -24.71 -10.65
CA SER A 59 -47.97 -23.81 -10.91
C SER A 59 -47.55 -22.65 -11.83
N SER A 60 -48.48 -22.21 -12.70
CA SER A 60 -48.21 -21.11 -13.64
C SER A 60 -47.86 -19.80 -12.93
N LYS A 61 -48.33 -19.59 -11.69
CA LYS A 61 -47.96 -18.45 -10.85
C LYS A 61 -46.48 -18.52 -10.44
N LEU A 62 -46.05 -19.67 -9.92
CA LEU A 62 -44.65 -19.87 -9.51
C LEU A 62 -43.67 -19.67 -10.68
N ILE A 63 -44.02 -20.15 -11.87
CA ILE A 63 -43.17 -19.97 -13.07
C ILE A 63 -43.07 -18.49 -13.48
N ARG A 64 -44.14 -17.69 -13.31
CA ARG A 64 -44.09 -16.24 -13.57
C ARG A 64 -43.26 -15.50 -12.52
N ASP A 65 -43.42 -15.85 -11.25
CA ASP A 65 -42.66 -15.26 -10.16
C ASP A 65 -41.17 -15.54 -10.33
N MET A 66 -40.81 -16.78 -10.69
CA MET A 66 -39.42 -17.15 -10.98
C MET A 66 -38.82 -16.40 -12.17
N LYS A 67 -39.58 -16.16 -13.25
CA LYS A 67 -39.11 -15.31 -14.36
C LYS A 67 -38.78 -13.89 -13.90
N THR A 68 -39.61 -13.34 -13.01
CA THR A 68 -39.39 -12.01 -12.44
C THR A 68 -38.14 -11.99 -11.56
N VAL A 69 -37.96 -13.01 -10.70
CA VAL A 69 -36.76 -13.15 -9.87
C VAL A 69 -35.49 -13.25 -10.72
N PHE A 70 -35.49 -14.02 -11.81
CA PHE A 70 -34.34 -14.08 -12.72
C PHE A 70 -34.05 -12.75 -13.41
N ALA A 71 -35.08 -12.01 -13.81
CA ALA A 71 -34.90 -10.69 -14.40
C ALA A 71 -34.30 -9.70 -13.40
N VAL A 72 -34.74 -9.72 -12.14
CA VAL A 72 -34.18 -8.90 -11.06
C VAL A 72 -32.74 -9.33 -10.73
N LEU A 73 -32.48 -10.63 -10.65
CA LEU A 73 -31.14 -11.16 -10.39
C LEU A 73 -30.16 -10.72 -11.48
N PHE A 74 -30.58 -10.78 -12.75
CA PHE A 74 -29.77 -10.30 -13.87
C PHE A 74 -29.50 -8.80 -13.78
N LEU A 75 -30.50 -8.00 -13.43
CA LEU A 75 -30.35 -6.56 -13.20
C LEU A 75 -29.38 -6.25 -12.05
N TYR A 76 -29.26 -7.13 -11.06
CA TYR A 76 -28.43 -6.96 -9.87
C TYR A 76 -26.99 -7.48 -10.06
N ILE A 77 -26.64 -8.10 -11.19
CA ILE A 77 -25.27 -8.58 -11.46
C ILE A 77 -24.19 -7.48 -11.31
N PRO A 78 -24.40 -6.22 -11.73
CA PRO A 78 -23.41 -5.16 -11.54
C PRO A 78 -23.23 -4.72 -10.07
N LEU A 79 -24.19 -5.03 -9.19
CA LEU A 79 -24.21 -4.53 -7.82
C LEU A 79 -23.03 -5.10 -6.98
N PRO A 80 -22.72 -6.41 -6.99
CA PRO A 80 -21.50 -6.93 -6.37
C PRO A 80 -20.20 -6.29 -6.89
N ILE A 81 -20.13 -5.96 -8.18
CA ILE A 81 -18.95 -5.30 -8.77
C ILE A 81 -18.81 -3.88 -8.24
N PHE A 82 -19.91 -3.15 -8.13
CA PHE A 82 -19.91 -1.82 -7.53
C PHE A 82 -19.44 -1.86 -6.08
N TRP A 83 -19.95 -2.79 -5.26
CA TRP A 83 -19.52 -2.93 -3.87
C TRP A 83 -18.07 -3.37 -3.74
N SER A 84 -17.60 -4.29 -4.59
CA SER A 84 -16.18 -4.71 -4.56
C SER A 84 -15.23 -3.57 -4.93
N LEU A 85 -15.65 -2.64 -5.76
CA LEU A 85 -14.92 -1.41 -6.05
C LEU A 85 -15.03 -0.43 -4.87
N PHE A 86 -16.24 -0.15 -4.38
CA PHE A 86 -16.46 0.80 -3.29
C PHE A 86 -15.66 0.44 -2.02
N ASP A 87 -15.64 -0.84 -1.64
CA ASP A 87 -14.92 -1.32 -0.45
C ASP A 87 -13.39 -1.17 -0.57
N GLN A 88 -12.84 -1.00 -1.78
CA GLN A 88 -11.41 -0.73 -1.97
C GLN A 88 -10.99 0.66 -1.47
N GLN A 89 -11.93 1.60 -1.31
CA GLN A 89 -11.64 2.92 -0.76
C GLN A 89 -11.02 2.83 0.64
N GLY A 90 -11.47 1.89 1.48
CA GLY A 90 -10.97 1.75 2.85
C GLY A 90 -9.57 1.12 2.93
N SER A 91 -9.11 0.45 1.88
CA SER A 91 -7.84 -0.29 1.87
C SER A 91 -6.85 0.25 0.84
N ARG A 92 -7.16 0.10 -0.45
CA ARG A 92 -6.26 0.49 -1.55
C ARG A 92 -6.04 1.99 -1.62
N TRP A 93 -7.09 2.80 -1.43
CA TRP A 93 -6.92 4.26 -1.48
C TRP A 93 -6.23 4.78 -0.22
N THR A 94 -6.46 4.17 0.94
CA THR A 94 -5.70 4.44 2.17
C THR A 94 -4.21 4.12 1.97
N PHE A 95 -3.91 2.99 1.33
CA PHE A 95 -2.54 2.62 0.99
C PHE A 95 -1.91 3.61 0.00
N GLN A 96 -2.61 3.98 -1.07
CA GLN A 96 -2.17 5.00 -2.01
C GLN A 96 -1.90 6.34 -1.31
N ALA A 97 -2.78 6.78 -0.39
CA ALA A 97 -2.59 7.99 0.40
C ALA A 97 -1.35 7.95 1.31
N SER A 98 -0.92 6.77 1.78
CA SER A 98 0.36 6.62 2.51
C SER A 98 1.60 6.87 1.64
N HIS A 99 1.43 6.96 0.31
CA HIS A 99 2.47 7.32 -0.64
C HIS A 99 2.40 8.79 -1.06
N MET A 100 1.40 9.53 -0.57
CA MET A 100 1.19 10.93 -0.90
C MET A 100 1.67 11.85 0.22
N ASP A 101 1.86 13.13 -0.10
CA ASP A 101 2.02 14.16 0.91
C ASP A 101 0.70 14.36 1.66
N GLY A 102 0.72 14.13 2.97
CA GLY A 102 -0.43 14.29 3.87
C GLY A 102 -0.68 15.73 4.30
N ASN A 103 0.17 16.69 3.92
CA ASN A 103 0.00 18.09 4.31
C ASN A 103 -1.07 18.77 3.45
N VAL A 104 -2.27 18.93 4.01
CA VAL A 104 -3.40 19.60 3.35
C VAL A 104 -3.71 20.88 4.10
N LEU A 105 -3.58 22.03 3.42
CA LEU A 105 -3.88 23.36 3.98
C LEU A 105 -3.13 23.67 5.30
N GLY A 106 -1.92 23.13 5.47
CA GLY A 106 -1.10 23.31 6.67
C GLY A 106 -1.45 22.37 7.83
N ILE A 107 -2.34 21.40 7.60
CA ILE A 107 -2.71 20.36 8.56
C ILE A 107 -2.23 19.02 8.01
N GLN A 108 -1.48 18.27 8.83
CA GLN A 108 -1.04 16.93 8.48
C GLN A 108 -2.20 15.94 8.68
N ILE A 109 -2.69 15.36 7.58
CA ILE A 109 -3.74 14.34 7.57
C ILE A 109 -3.10 12.96 7.48
N VAL A 110 -3.45 12.07 8.41
CA VAL A 110 -3.00 10.68 8.40
C VAL A 110 -3.85 9.89 7.38
N PRO A 111 -3.29 8.97 6.58
CA PRO A 111 -4.04 8.26 5.53
C PRO A 111 -5.37 7.64 5.98
N ASP A 112 -5.42 7.02 7.16
CA ASP A 112 -6.63 6.39 7.71
C ASP A 112 -7.76 7.40 7.97
N GLN A 113 -7.43 8.67 8.25
CA GLN A 113 -8.42 9.73 8.49
C GLN A 113 -9.20 10.09 7.22
N MET A 114 -8.69 9.73 6.03
CA MET A 114 -9.39 9.95 4.77
C MET A 114 -10.73 9.20 4.70
N GLN A 115 -10.90 8.13 5.48
CA GLN A 115 -12.16 7.37 5.52
C GLN A 115 -13.34 8.20 6.08
N VAL A 116 -13.07 9.25 6.87
CA VAL A 116 -14.10 10.16 7.40
C VAL A 116 -14.78 10.97 6.29
N VAL A 117 -14.10 11.16 5.16
CA VAL A 117 -14.64 11.90 4.01
C VAL A 117 -15.88 11.22 3.42
N ASN A 118 -15.94 9.88 3.43
CA ASN A 118 -17.07 9.12 2.88
C ASN A 118 -18.41 9.42 3.60
N PRO A 119 -18.57 9.18 4.92
CA PRO A 119 -19.81 9.51 5.62
C PRO A 119 -20.13 11.01 5.58
N ALA A 120 -19.12 11.89 5.62
CA ALA A 120 -19.32 13.33 5.49
C ALA A 120 -19.91 13.70 4.12
N MET A 121 -19.38 13.15 3.02
CA MET A 121 -19.93 13.35 1.68
C MET A 121 -21.36 12.82 1.58
N VAL A 122 -21.67 11.65 2.15
CA VAL A 122 -23.03 11.11 2.12
C VAL A 122 -24.02 12.04 2.83
N LEU A 123 -23.66 12.58 3.99
CA LEU A 123 -24.51 13.53 4.74
C LEU A 123 -24.77 14.83 3.97
N ILE A 124 -23.81 15.28 3.16
CA ILE A 124 -23.94 16.48 2.33
C ILE A 124 -24.68 16.18 1.03
N LEU A 125 -24.35 15.08 0.37
CA LEU A 125 -24.87 14.75 -0.96
C LEU A 125 -26.33 14.30 -0.93
N ILE A 126 -26.77 13.50 0.06
CA ILE A 126 -28.19 13.07 0.14
C ILE A 126 -29.18 14.26 0.06
N PRO A 127 -29.10 15.30 0.91
CA PRO A 127 -30.05 16.40 0.85
C PRO A 127 -29.93 17.22 -0.44
N ILE A 128 -28.72 17.34 -1.02
CA ILE A 128 -28.52 17.99 -2.33
C ILE A 128 -29.22 17.18 -3.42
N PHE A 129 -29.05 15.86 -3.41
CA PHE A 129 -29.67 14.98 -4.39
C PHE A 129 -31.19 15.02 -4.29
N ASP A 130 -31.74 14.97 -3.08
CA ASP A 130 -33.18 14.95 -2.86
C ASP A 130 -33.86 16.30 -3.12
N LYS A 131 -33.26 17.42 -2.70
CA LYS A 131 -33.91 18.74 -2.79
C LYS A 131 -33.57 19.52 -4.05
N LEU A 132 -32.41 19.30 -4.66
CA LEU A 132 -31.96 20.07 -5.82
C LEU A 132 -31.89 19.22 -7.07
N ILE A 133 -31.13 18.12 -7.04
CA ILE A 133 -30.78 17.39 -8.25
C ILE A 133 -31.98 16.60 -8.80
N ASN A 134 -32.64 15.80 -7.96
CA ASN A 134 -33.81 15.00 -8.35
C ASN A 134 -34.96 15.85 -8.91
N PRO A 135 -35.41 16.96 -8.28
CA PRO A 135 -36.47 17.78 -8.85
C PRO A 135 -36.04 18.48 -10.16
N CYS A 136 -34.76 18.86 -10.31
CA CYS A 136 -34.26 19.39 -11.57
C CYS A 136 -34.32 18.34 -12.69
N PHE A 137 -33.87 17.11 -12.43
CA PHE A 137 -33.92 16.03 -13.42
C PHE A 137 -35.33 15.57 -13.76
N MET A 138 -36.28 15.66 -12.81
CA MET A 138 -37.70 15.43 -13.08
C MET A 138 -38.27 16.52 -14.00
N LYS A 139 -37.90 17.80 -13.80
CA LYS A 139 -38.31 18.89 -14.70
C LYS A 139 -37.76 18.72 -16.12
N LEU A 140 -36.57 18.14 -16.24
CA LEU A 140 -35.90 17.89 -17.53
C LEU A 140 -36.33 16.55 -18.18
N GLN A 141 -37.07 15.68 -17.47
CA GLN A 141 -37.46 14.32 -17.92
C GLN A 141 -36.29 13.39 -18.32
N ILE A 142 -35.05 13.68 -17.90
CA ILE A 142 -33.86 12.92 -18.30
C ILE A 142 -33.63 11.69 -17.39
N MET A 143 -34.04 11.75 -16.11
CA MET A 143 -33.75 10.69 -15.11
C MET A 143 -34.92 10.37 -14.16
N GLU A 144 -36.02 9.87 -14.72
CA GLU A 144 -37.19 9.46 -13.92
C GLU A 144 -37.03 8.08 -13.27
N ASN A 145 -36.31 7.16 -13.92
CA ASN A 145 -36.20 5.77 -13.46
C ASN A 145 -35.05 5.57 -12.45
N CYS A 146 -35.30 4.78 -11.39
CA CYS A 146 -34.25 4.33 -10.46
C CYS A 146 -33.07 3.64 -11.16
N LEU A 147 -33.33 2.95 -12.28
CA LEU A 147 -32.29 2.27 -13.05
C LEU A 147 -31.31 3.25 -13.71
N HIS A 148 -31.77 4.41 -14.20
CA HIS A 148 -30.90 5.43 -14.77
C HIS A 148 -29.96 6.01 -13.71
N ARG A 149 -30.47 6.23 -12.49
CA ARG A 149 -29.67 6.71 -11.36
C ARG A 149 -28.56 5.72 -10.98
N MET A 150 -28.87 4.43 -11.00
CA MET A 150 -27.88 3.38 -10.76
C MET A 150 -26.79 3.37 -11.85
N ALA A 151 -27.17 3.52 -13.12
CA ALA A 151 -26.22 3.57 -14.22
C ALA A 151 -25.30 4.81 -14.14
N VAL A 152 -25.86 5.99 -13.85
CA VAL A 152 -25.08 7.23 -13.69
C VAL A 152 -24.12 7.14 -12.51
N GLY A 153 -24.55 6.57 -11.37
CA GLY A 153 -23.67 6.29 -10.24
C GLY A 153 -22.49 5.37 -10.61
N GLY A 154 -22.75 4.35 -11.43
CA GLY A 154 -21.71 3.48 -11.98
C GLY A 154 -20.69 4.21 -12.86
N LEU A 155 -21.14 5.17 -13.69
CA LEU A 155 -20.25 6.00 -14.50
C LEU A 155 -19.35 6.89 -13.63
N PHE A 156 -19.90 7.51 -12.59
CA PHE A 156 -19.10 8.28 -11.63
C PHE A 156 -18.09 7.41 -10.88
N ALA A 157 -18.48 6.21 -10.45
CA ALA A 157 -17.56 5.25 -9.85
C ALA A 157 -16.42 4.90 -10.81
N SER A 158 -16.73 4.61 -12.08
CA SER A 158 -15.72 4.33 -13.09
C SER A 158 -14.76 5.52 -13.31
N ALA A 159 -15.27 6.75 -13.34
CA ALA A 159 -14.43 7.94 -13.46
C ALA A 159 -13.52 8.14 -12.24
N ALA A 160 -14.02 7.86 -11.03
CA ALA A 160 -13.23 7.94 -9.80
C ALA A 160 -12.08 6.92 -9.81
N PHE A 161 -12.34 5.68 -10.23
CA PHE A 161 -11.28 4.66 -10.37
C PHE A 161 -10.25 5.02 -11.44
N LEU A 162 -10.68 5.64 -12.55
CA LEU A 162 -9.76 6.13 -13.56
C LEU A 162 -8.84 7.22 -12.98
N SER A 163 -9.38 8.16 -12.21
CA SER A 163 -8.56 9.19 -11.54
C SER A 163 -7.58 8.60 -10.53
N ALA A 164 -8.00 7.61 -9.73
CA ALA A 164 -7.12 6.92 -8.78
C ALA A 164 -6.00 6.15 -9.49
N GLY A 165 -6.28 5.54 -10.65
CA GLY A 165 -5.28 4.87 -11.47
C GLY A 165 -4.25 5.83 -12.08
N ILE A 166 -4.70 6.97 -12.60
CA ILE A 166 -3.79 8.02 -13.11
C ILE A 166 -2.89 8.54 -11.98
N LEU A 167 -3.45 8.72 -10.79
CA LEU A 167 -2.69 9.14 -9.61
C LEU A 167 -1.61 8.11 -9.22
N GLU A 168 -1.93 6.81 -9.26
CA GLU A 168 -0.93 5.76 -8.98
C GLU A 168 0.24 5.79 -9.98
N LEU A 169 -0.06 5.96 -11.28
CA LEU A 169 1.00 6.05 -12.31
C LEU A 169 1.96 7.21 -12.07
N ILE A 170 1.47 8.32 -11.51
CA ILE A 170 2.31 9.46 -11.13
C ILE A 170 3.14 9.08 -9.89
N LEU A 171 2.53 8.44 -8.89
CA LEU A 171 3.21 8.04 -7.65
C LEU A 171 4.31 7.00 -7.88
N GLU A 172 4.12 6.04 -8.80
CA GLU A 172 5.13 5.03 -9.16
C GLU A 172 6.46 5.66 -9.59
N THR A 173 6.45 6.86 -10.17
CA THR A 173 7.69 7.57 -10.55
C THR A 173 8.52 8.05 -9.35
N THR A 174 7.89 8.14 -8.17
CA THR A 174 8.53 8.58 -6.92
C THR A 174 9.02 7.40 -6.07
N TYR A 175 8.61 6.16 -6.40
CA TYR A 175 9.00 4.99 -5.63
C TYR A 175 10.47 4.64 -5.87
N PRO A 176 11.19 4.16 -4.83
CA PRO A 176 12.55 3.70 -5.02
C PRO A 176 12.55 2.49 -5.96
N LYS A 177 13.26 2.60 -7.08
CA LYS A 177 13.47 1.49 -8.00
C LYS A 177 14.29 0.41 -7.30
N GLN A 178 13.72 -0.77 -7.17
CA GLN A 178 14.43 -1.97 -6.74
C GLN A 178 15.24 -2.53 -7.92
N PRO A 179 16.42 -3.12 -7.69
CA PRO A 179 17.20 -3.75 -8.75
C PRO A 179 16.45 -4.92 -9.40
N GLU A 180 16.57 -5.06 -10.72
CA GLU A 180 16.04 -6.19 -11.48
C GLU A 180 16.93 -7.45 -11.34
N GLU A 181 16.47 -8.59 -11.87
CA GLU A 181 17.26 -9.83 -11.90
C GLU A 181 18.65 -9.57 -12.54
N LYS A 182 19.69 -10.16 -11.94
CA LYS A 182 21.12 -9.96 -12.29
C LYS A 182 21.66 -8.54 -12.09
N HIS A 183 20.94 -7.68 -11.39
CA HIS A 183 21.39 -6.35 -11.02
C HIS A 183 21.35 -6.14 -9.51
N ALA A 184 22.21 -5.23 -9.04
CA ALA A 184 22.30 -4.76 -7.67
C ALA A 184 22.47 -3.24 -7.64
N SER A 185 22.15 -2.61 -6.52
CA SER A 185 22.41 -1.17 -6.30
C SER A 185 23.26 -0.96 -5.05
N ILE A 186 24.16 0.02 -5.07
CA ILE A 186 25.02 0.32 -3.92
C ILE A 186 24.98 1.81 -3.61
N ASN A 187 24.64 2.16 -2.37
CA ASN A 187 24.73 3.52 -1.87
C ASN A 187 26.09 3.73 -1.20
N ILE A 188 26.92 4.63 -1.74
CA ILE A 188 28.21 4.96 -1.11
C ILE A 188 28.07 6.27 -0.36
N ILE A 189 28.38 6.24 0.94
CA ILE A 189 28.34 7.39 1.83
C ILE A 189 29.74 7.72 2.31
N ASN A 190 30.16 8.96 2.07
CA ASN A 190 31.45 9.45 2.52
C ASN A 190 31.34 10.03 3.95
N THR A 191 31.83 9.30 4.96
CA THR A 191 31.84 9.79 6.34
C THR A 191 33.07 10.65 6.68
N LEU A 192 33.99 10.81 5.72
CA LEU A 192 35.23 11.57 5.90
C LEU A 192 34.99 13.09 5.81
N PRO A 193 35.78 13.91 6.52
CA PRO A 193 35.68 15.38 6.47
C PRO A 193 36.20 16.00 5.16
N CYS A 194 36.66 15.20 4.21
CA CYS A 194 37.19 15.65 2.91
C CYS A 194 36.45 14.98 1.75
N ASN A 195 36.59 15.58 0.57
CA ASN A 195 36.02 15.03 -0.66
C ASN A 195 36.85 13.84 -1.14
N VAL A 196 36.17 12.75 -1.51
CA VAL A 196 36.79 11.55 -2.05
C VAL A 196 36.40 11.35 -3.50
N LYS A 197 37.30 10.79 -4.30
CA LYS A 197 36.98 10.30 -5.64
C LYS A 197 36.92 8.77 -5.60
N VAL A 198 35.81 8.21 -6.05
CA VAL A 198 35.62 6.78 -6.15
C VAL A 198 35.79 6.38 -7.61
N LEU A 199 36.81 5.56 -7.88
CA LEU A 199 37.00 4.88 -9.15
C LEU A 199 36.47 3.45 -8.98
N ASN A 200 35.56 3.06 -9.87
CA ASN A 200 34.90 1.77 -9.83
C ASN A 200 34.85 1.17 -11.25
N PRO A 201 34.62 -0.15 -11.37
CA PRO A 201 34.61 -0.81 -12.68
C PRO A 201 33.33 -0.59 -13.49
N PHE A 202 32.27 -0.06 -12.86
CA PHE A 202 30.94 0.03 -13.47
C PHE A 202 30.53 1.45 -13.91
N SER A 203 31.23 2.51 -13.49
CA SER A 203 30.84 3.89 -13.78
C SER A 203 32.06 4.84 -13.89
N PRO A 204 31.92 6.04 -14.49
CA PRO A 204 32.99 7.03 -14.48
C PRO A 204 33.32 7.49 -13.05
N VAL A 205 34.51 8.08 -12.88
CA VAL A 205 35.00 8.56 -11.58
C VAL A 205 34.00 9.52 -10.95
N GLN A 206 33.48 9.15 -9.77
CA GLN A 206 32.54 9.97 -9.02
C GLN A 206 33.23 10.71 -7.88
N LYS A 207 32.93 12.00 -7.74
CA LYS A 207 33.39 12.80 -6.61
C LYS A 207 32.28 12.87 -5.56
N ILE A 208 32.54 12.33 -4.38
CA ILE A 208 31.62 12.36 -3.25
C ILE A 208 32.12 13.40 -2.26
N ASN A 209 31.28 14.39 -1.96
CA ASN A 209 31.61 15.44 -0.98
C ASN A 209 31.65 14.86 0.44
N SER A 210 32.21 15.62 1.39
CA SER A 210 32.13 15.25 2.81
C SER A 210 30.67 15.10 3.26
N SER A 211 30.37 14.01 3.96
CA SER A 211 28.99 13.63 4.36
C SER A 211 28.01 13.47 3.19
N GLY A 212 28.51 13.38 1.95
CA GLY A 212 27.70 13.16 0.76
C GLY A 212 27.41 11.68 0.54
N MET A 213 26.30 11.42 -0.12
CA MET A 213 25.90 10.09 -0.60
C MET A 213 25.85 10.10 -2.14
N HIS A 214 26.29 9.01 -2.75
CA HIS A 214 26.07 8.76 -4.17
C HIS A 214 25.55 7.34 -4.36
N LYS A 215 24.44 7.20 -5.09
CA LYS A 215 23.83 5.92 -5.42
C LYS A 215 24.33 5.44 -6.77
N PHE A 216 24.85 4.21 -6.81
CA PHE A 216 25.17 3.50 -8.04
C PHE A 216 24.05 2.49 -8.31
N GLU A 217 23.36 2.71 -9.42
CA GLU A 217 22.23 1.88 -9.85
C GLU A 217 22.68 0.89 -10.93
N ASP A 218 21.90 -0.18 -11.11
CA ASP A 218 22.03 -1.15 -12.20
C ASP A 218 23.41 -1.83 -12.34
N ILE A 219 24.06 -2.13 -11.22
CA ILE A 219 25.35 -2.85 -11.20
C ILE A 219 25.11 -4.31 -11.57
N ALA A 220 25.71 -4.79 -12.65
CA ALA A 220 25.58 -6.18 -13.09
C ALA A 220 26.21 -7.15 -12.09
N CYS A 221 25.39 -8.00 -11.45
CA CYS A 221 25.76 -8.92 -10.39
C CYS A 221 25.01 -10.26 -10.53
N ASP A 222 25.73 -11.38 -10.67
CA ASP A 222 25.15 -12.72 -10.63
C ASP A 222 25.23 -13.27 -9.21
N ASN A 223 24.10 -13.31 -8.49
CA ASN A 223 23.93 -13.82 -7.12
C ASN A 223 24.77 -13.10 -6.04
N PHE A 224 26.10 -13.18 -6.11
CA PHE A 224 27.05 -12.53 -5.22
C PHE A 224 28.33 -12.16 -5.99
N THR A 225 28.65 -10.87 -6.06
CA THR A 225 29.86 -10.38 -6.74
C THR A 225 30.63 -9.43 -5.84
N LYS A 226 31.97 -9.57 -5.80
CA LYS A 226 32.86 -8.64 -5.13
C LYS A 226 33.48 -7.67 -6.14
N TYR A 227 33.43 -6.38 -5.83
CA TYR A 227 34.06 -5.32 -6.58
C TYR A 227 35.18 -4.67 -5.76
N THR A 228 36.26 -4.30 -6.44
CA THR A 228 37.32 -3.49 -5.85
C THR A 228 37.11 -2.04 -6.25
N LEU A 229 36.81 -1.20 -5.26
CA LEU A 229 36.71 0.24 -5.42
C LEU A 229 38.04 0.89 -5.07
N LEU A 230 38.55 1.73 -5.96
CA LEU A 230 39.73 2.53 -5.71
C LEU A 230 39.29 3.92 -5.24
N VAL A 231 39.52 4.23 -3.97
CA VAL A 231 39.18 5.51 -3.36
C VAL A 231 40.42 6.39 -3.31
N GLU A 232 40.34 7.55 -3.93
CA GLU A 232 41.37 8.59 -3.90
C GLU A 232 40.94 9.70 -2.93
N ALA A 233 41.74 9.91 -1.89
CA ALA A 233 41.54 10.91 -0.85
C ALA A 233 42.79 11.79 -0.69
N SER A 234 42.63 12.98 -0.12
CA SER A 234 43.78 13.83 0.23
C SER A 234 44.56 13.20 1.38
N GLU A 235 45.90 13.26 1.36
CA GLU A 235 46.76 12.73 2.44
C GLU A 235 46.40 13.29 3.81
N LYS A 236 45.91 14.53 3.85
CA LYS A 236 45.35 15.18 5.04
C LYS A 236 43.86 15.44 4.84
N CYS A 237 43.04 14.71 5.58
CA CYS A 237 41.58 14.79 5.55
C CYS A 237 41.10 15.39 6.87
N GLY A 238 41.01 16.73 6.93
CA GLY A 238 40.70 17.44 8.18
C GLY A 238 41.80 17.25 9.23
N THR A 239 41.47 16.59 10.34
CA THR A 239 42.39 16.25 11.43
C THR A 239 43.12 14.92 11.23
N ILE A 240 42.78 14.16 10.19
CA ILE A 240 43.24 12.78 10.01
C ILE A 240 44.30 12.72 8.91
N TYR A 241 45.36 11.97 9.17
CA TYR A 241 46.45 11.74 8.22
C TYR A 241 46.39 10.31 7.69
N LEU A 242 46.13 10.18 6.38
CA LEU A 242 45.88 8.90 5.71
C LEU A 242 47.16 8.26 5.16
N GLY A 243 48.25 9.02 5.06
CA GLY A 243 49.58 8.58 4.64
C GLY A 243 49.71 8.10 3.18
N ARG A 244 48.60 7.80 2.50
CA ARG A 244 48.53 7.47 1.07
C ARG A 244 47.35 8.18 0.44
N HIS A 245 47.49 8.50 -0.85
CA HIS A 245 46.41 9.10 -1.63
C HIS A 245 45.37 8.09 -2.11
N ARG A 246 45.72 6.80 -2.22
CA ARG A 246 44.91 5.78 -2.87
C ARG A 246 44.72 4.55 -1.99
N HIS A 247 43.47 4.13 -1.84
CA HIS A 247 43.06 3.00 -1.03
C HIS A 247 42.15 2.07 -1.84
N ASN A 248 42.43 0.77 -1.79
CA ASN A 248 41.56 -0.24 -2.38
C ASN A 248 40.58 -0.71 -1.31
N LEU A 249 39.29 -0.67 -1.63
CA LEU A 249 38.20 -1.13 -0.79
C LEU A 249 37.49 -2.29 -1.49
N GLU A 250 37.30 -3.40 -0.80
CA GLU A 250 36.47 -4.50 -1.29
C GLU A 250 35.02 -4.27 -0.87
N VAL A 251 34.11 -4.32 -1.83
CA VAL A 251 32.67 -4.21 -1.61
C VAL A 251 32.00 -5.40 -2.23
N ALA A 252 31.05 -6.01 -1.51
CA ALA A 252 30.19 -7.05 -2.07
C ALA A 252 28.86 -6.43 -2.50
N ALA A 253 28.29 -6.97 -3.57
CA ALA A 253 26.91 -6.73 -3.96
C ALA A 253 26.17 -8.06 -4.08
N VAL A 254 24.90 -8.04 -3.69
CA VAL A 254 23.98 -9.17 -3.79
C VAL A 254 22.88 -8.83 -4.78
N GLU A 255 22.50 -9.80 -5.60
CA GLU A 255 21.42 -9.65 -6.58
C GLU A 255 20.09 -9.28 -5.90
N LEU A 256 19.28 -8.41 -6.54
CA LEU A 256 17.99 -7.92 -6.02
C LEU A 256 18.08 -7.12 -4.71
N GLN A 257 19.29 -6.72 -4.29
CA GLN A 257 19.50 -5.98 -3.03
C GLN A 257 20.13 -4.62 -3.27
N THR A 258 19.84 -3.70 -2.36
CA THR A 258 20.50 -2.40 -2.28
C THR A 258 21.29 -2.30 -0.99
N ASP A 259 22.61 -2.32 -1.11
CA ASP A 259 23.51 -2.27 0.04
C ASP A 259 24.02 -0.85 0.26
N THR A 260 24.17 -0.45 1.52
CA THR A 260 24.81 0.83 1.86
C THR A 260 26.23 0.59 2.36
N VAL A 261 27.18 1.32 1.78
CA VAL A 261 28.61 1.21 2.05
C VAL A 261 29.12 2.54 2.57
N LEU A 262 29.64 2.52 3.78
CA LEU A 262 30.21 3.66 4.45
C LEU A 262 31.72 3.66 4.27
N ILE A 263 32.24 4.73 3.66
CA ILE A 263 33.68 4.98 3.63
C ILE A 263 34.05 5.65 4.94
N GLY A 264 34.72 4.91 5.82
CA GLY A 264 35.15 5.36 7.14
C GLY A 264 36.63 5.09 7.38
N ILE A 265 37.07 5.30 8.62
CA ILE A 265 38.45 5.11 9.03
C ILE A 265 38.48 4.12 10.20
N ASN A 266 39.42 3.17 10.16
CA ASN A 266 39.69 2.25 11.25
C ASN A 266 40.64 2.88 12.30
N LEU A 267 40.79 2.26 13.46
CA LEU A 267 41.69 2.66 14.57
C LEU A 267 43.13 2.93 14.12
N ASP A 268 43.59 2.26 13.06
CA ASP A 268 44.93 2.45 12.47
C ASP A 268 45.04 3.62 11.47
N ASN A 269 44.06 4.53 11.42
CA ASN A 269 43.97 5.62 10.45
C ASN A 269 43.96 5.19 8.97
N LYS A 270 43.49 3.97 8.68
CA LYS A 270 43.33 3.45 7.32
C LYS A 270 41.87 3.56 6.88
N ILE A 271 41.65 3.96 5.62
CA ILE A 271 40.31 3.95 5.03
C ILE A 271 39.82 2.50 4.93
N GLN A 272 38.60 2.27 5.40
CA GLN A 272 37.91 0.98 5.29
C GLN A 272 36.46 1.21 4.85
N ALA A 273 35.93 0.28 4.08
CA ALA A 273 34.52 0.20 3.76
C ALA A 273 33.78 -0.61 4.83
N TYR A 274 32.72 -0.04 5.39
CA TYR A 274 31.80 -0.72 6.27
C TYR A 274 30.49 -0.95 5.52
N ILE A 275 30.06 -2.20 5.42
CA ILE A 275 28.81 -2.58 4.76
C ILE A 275 27.74 -2.66 5.84
N THR A 276 26.58 -2.07 5.58
CA THR A 276 25.42 -2.08 6.47
C THR A 276 24.50 -3.24 6.13
N ASP A 277 23.46 -3.44 6.94
CA ASP A 277 22.38 -4.32 6.53
C ASP A 277 21.71 -3.78 5.24
N PRO A 278 21.17 -4.67 4.38
CA PRO A 278 20.56 -4.29 3.12
C PRO A 278 19.35 -3.36 3.38
N VAL A 279 19.19 -2.37 2.49
CA VAL A 279 18.11 -1.40 2.60
C VAL A 279 16.78 -2.11 2.35
N ASP A 280 15.92 -2.07 3.36
CA ASP A 280 14.56 -2.59 3.28
C ASP A 280 13.64 -1.53 2.65
N PHE A 281 13.18 -1.79 1.43
CA PHE A 281 12.22 -0.94 0.74
C PHE A 281 10.77 -1.15 1.20
N GLN A 282 10.51 -2.05 2.16
CA GLN A 282 9.18 -2.22 2.71
C GLN A 282 8.74 -0.97 3.47
N LYS A 283 7.58 -0.44 3.08
CA LYS A 283 6.95 0.65 3.81
C LYS A 283 6.46 0.21 5.18
N SER A 284 6.42 1.17 6.11
CA SER A 284 5.72 0.99 7.38
C SER A 284 4.26 0.62 7.13
N LEU A 285 3.81 -0.44 7.79
CA LEU A 285 2.41 -0.86 7.80
C LEU A 285 1.50 0.17 8.49
N SER A 286 2.06 1.03 9.35
CA SER A 286 1.33 2.05 10.10
C SER A 286 1.29 3.41 9.40
N GLY A 287 1.93 3.54 8.22
CA GLY A 287 2.04 4.81 7.48
C GLY A 287 2.96 5.83 8.16
N LYS A 288 3.73 5.42 9.18
CA LYS A 288 4.69 6.26 9.87
C LYS A 288 6.07 6.21 9.20
N PRO A 289 6.84 7.31 9.20
CA PRO A 289 8.22 7.28 8.75
C PRO A 289 9.05 6.31 9.60
N ARG A 290 9.94 5.56 8.94
CA ARG A 290 10.92 4.69 9.58
C ARG A 290 12.27 5.42 9.57
N LEU A 291 13.00 5.34 10.67
CA LEU A 291 14.36 5.86 10.78
C LEU A 291 15.27 4.71 11.20
N SER A 292 16.44 4.59 10.58
CA SER A 292 17.55 3.84 11.15
C SER A 292 18.74 4.76 11.40
N SER A 293 19.67 4.26 12.19
CA SER A 293 20.81 5.01 12.65
C SER A 293 22.01 4.09 12.76
N ILE A 294 23.15 4.59 12.31
CA ILE A 294 24.39 3.83 12.22
C ILE A 294 25.43 4.46 13.11
N HIS A 295 26.04 3.63 13.95
CA HIS A 295 26.97 4.06 14.98
C HIS A 295 28.18 3.13 15.09
N LEU A 296 29.32 3.69 15.46
CA LEU A 296 30.53 2.92 15.77
C LEU A 296 30.68 2.61 17.27
N HIS A 297 29.90 3.29 18.12
CA HIS A 297 29.96 3.18 19.58
C HIS A 297 28.55 3.19 20.16
N ASP A 298 28.41 2.87 21.45
CA ASP A 298 27.15 3.01 22.17
C ASP A 298 26.66 4.46 22.15
N VAL A 299 25.46 4.66 21.59
CA VAL A 299 24.86 5.98 21.39
C VAL A 299 23.45 5.96 21.94
N THR A 300 23.09 7.04 22.64
CA THR A 300 21.70 7.31 23.01
C THR A 300 21.17 8.42 22.12
N ILE A 301 20.19 8.09 21.28
CA ILE A 301 19.54 9.06 20.40
C ILE A 301 18.29 9.55 21.09
N SER A 302 18.20 10.86 21.32
CA SER A 302 16.98 11.49 21.81
C SER A 302 16.39 12.36 20.71
N LEU A 303 15.19 11.98 20.27
CA LEU A 303 14.43 12.72 19.27
C LEU A 303 13.35 13.53 19.98
N LYS A 304 13.36 14.84 19.75
CA LYS A 304 12.35 15.75 20.30
C LYS A 304 11.51 16.33 19.18
N ASN A 305 10.22 16.05 19.20
CA ASN A 305 9.27 16.68 18.29
C ASN A 305 9.02 18.14 18.72
N GLN A 306 8.64 19.02 17.80
CA GLN A 306 8.22 20.40 18.10
C GLN A 306 7.07 20.46 19.12
N ALA A 307 6.24 19.41 19.22
CA ALA A 307 5.20 19.28 20.24
C ALA A 307 5.71 18.97 21.66
N GLY A 308 7.04 18.83 21.86
CA GLY A 308 7.66 18.59 23.17
C GLY A 308 7.74 17.13 23.61
N LEU A 309 7.19 16.19 22.83
CA LEU A 309 7.40 14.75 23.02
C LEU A 309 8.86 14.40 22.76
N GLN A 310 9.48 13.74 23.74
CA GLN A 310 10.87 13.32 23.72
C GLN A 310 10.92 11.81 23.84
N ASP A 311 11.32 11.15 22.76
CA ASP A 311 11.56 9.71 22.76
C ASP A 311 13.08 9.48 22.85
N ILE A 312 13.48 8.61 23.78
CA ILE A 312 14.87 8.24 24.02
C ILE A 312 15.04 6.80 23.57
N TYR A 313 15.96 6.60 22.63
CA TYR A 313 16.27 5.29 22.09
C TYR A 313 17.72 4.95 22.43
N PHE A 314 17.90 3.78 23.03
CA PHE A 314 19.21 3.22 23.35
C PHE A 314 19.60 2.27 22.23
N VAL A 315 20.71 2.58 21.55
CA VAL A 315 21.28 1.68 20.55
C VAL A 315 22.54 1.08 21.16
N HIS A 316 22.48 -0.22 21.44
CA HIS A 316 23.59 -0.96 22.03
C HIS A 316 24.49 -1.50 20.92
N SER A 317 25.78 -1.21 20.98
CA SER A 317 26.80 -1.77 20.12
C SER A 317 27.23 -3.12 20.68
N SER A 318 26.97 -4.22 19.97
CA SER A 318 27.58 -5.51 20.29
C SER A 318 28.97 -5.57 19.66
N ASN A 319 30.00 -5.36 20.49
CA ASN A 319 31.44 -5.31 20.18
C ASN A 319 31.95 -4.04 19.49
N SER A 320 33.03 -3.50 20.04
CA SER A 320 33.62 -2.18 19.76
C SER A 320 34.44 -2.07 18.47
N SER A 321 34.41 -3.09 17.60
CA SER A 321 35.20 -3.12 16.35
C SER A 321 34.36 -3.18 15.07
N PHE A 322 33.04 -3.31 15.20
CA PHE A 322 32.13 -3.42 14.05
C PHE A 322 31.09 -2.30 14.11
N LEU A 323 30.80 -1.76 12.93
CA LEU A 323 29.74 -0.78 12.72
C LEU A 323 28.39 -1.43 13.08
N ALA A 324 27.62 -0.80 13.96
CA ALA A 324 26.33 -1.29 14.41
C ALA A 324 25.20 -0.51 13.72
N ASP A 325 24.23 -1.25 13.17
CA ASP A 325 22.97 -0.70 12.65
C ASP A 325 21.87 -0.88 13.70
N SER A 326 21.05 0.15 13.89
CA SER A 326 19.87 0.05 14.74
C SER A 326 18.73 -0.66 14.01
N ALA A 327 17.83 -1.30 14.74
CA ALA A 327 16.55 -1.71 14.13
C ALA A 327 15.77 -0.46 13.67
N TYR A 328 15.04 -0.58 12.56
CA TYR A 328 14.17 0.50 12.10
C TYR A 328 13.15 0.89 13.16
N MET A 329 13.08 2.19 13.43
CA MET A 329 12.17 2.78 14.42
C MET A 329 11.08 3.58 13.71
N GLU A 330 9.82 3.33 14.06
CA GLU A 330 8.70 4.12 13.55
C GLU A 330 8.55 5.42 14.34
N LEU A 331 8.60 6.55 13.65
CA LEU A 331 8.47 7.87 14.26
C LEU A 331 7.10 8.49 13.93
N PRO A 332 6.51 9.28 14.84
CA PRO A 332 5.36 10.08 14.47
C PRO A 332 5.74 11.07 13.35
N GLN A 333 4.83 11.30 12.40
CA GLN A 333 5.06 12.31 11.37
C GLN A 333 5.20 13.70 12.00
N GLY A 334 6.22 14.47 11.59
CA GLY A 334 6.46 15.81 12.13
C GLY A 334 7.89 16.29 11.90
N ILE A 335 8.15 17.54 12.30
CA ILE A 335 9.50 18.13 12.28
C ILE A 335 10.16 17.83 13.62
N PHE A 336 11.26 17.11 13.58
CA PHE A 336 12.08 16.82 14.74
C PHE A 336 13.23 17.83 14.86
N LEU A 337 13.41 18.38 16.05
CA LEU A 337 14.58 19.19 16.38
C LEU A 337 15.61 18.26 17.02
N ASN A 338 16.77 18.12 16.38
CA ASN A 338 17.82 17.24 16.85
C ASN A 338 18.44 17.78 18.15
N TYR A 339 18.33 17.00 19.23
CA TYR A 339 19.14 17.16 20.44
C TYR A 339 19.97 15.88 20.62
N MET A 340 21.02 15.72 19.80
CA MET A 340 21.97 14.63 19.99
C MET A 340 23.05 15.05 20.98
N ARG A 341 23.13 14.32 22.11
CA ARG A 341 24.22 14.47 23.09
C ARG A 341 25.24 13.36 22.82
N CYS A 342 26.10 13.56 21.83
CA CYS A 342 27.19 12.62 21.56
C CYS A 342 28.52 13.33 21.36
N LEU A 343 29.56 12.68 21.88
CA LEU A 343 30.94 13.15 21.77
C LEU A 343 31.53 12.91 20.36
N HIS A 344 30.98 11.99 19.53
CA HIS A 344 31.58 11.50 18.27
C HIS A 344 30.56 11.29 17.12
N GLN A 345 31.05 11.03 15.88
CA GLN A 345 30.30 10.97 14.60
C GLN A 345 29.15 9.93 14.59
N ILE A 346 27.98 10.37 14.09
CA ILE A 346 26.75 9.57 13.91
C ILE A 346 26.19 9.85 12.51
N LEU A 347 25.67 8.83 11.83
CA LEU A 347 24.92 8.98 10.58
C LEU A 347 23.47 8.50 10.79
N LEU A 348 22.51 9.33 10.39
CA LEU A 348 21.08 9.02 10.36
C LEU A 348 20.70 8.70 8.91
N ILE A 349 20.01 7.57 8.71
CA ILE A 349 19.59 7.07 7.38
C ILE A 349 18.07 6.95 7.33
#